data_AF-A0A9X0RR10-F1
#
_entry.id   AF-A0A9X0RR10-F1
#
_cell.length_a   1.000
_cell.length_b   1.000
_cell.length_c   1.000
_cell.angle_alpha   90.00
_cell.angle_beta   90.00
_cell.angle_gamma   90.00
#
_symmetry.space_group_name_H-M   'P 1'
#
loop_
_entity.id
_entity.type
_entity.pdbx_description
1 polymer ?
#
loop_
_entity_poly.entity_id
_entity_poly.type
_entity_poly.pdbx_seq_one_letter_code
_entity_poly.pdbx_strand_id
1 'polypeptide(L)'
;MSDAIDHAVGLNAEDALYGTRRLRPEFVDGAEQCRISVLAPNDDQGLAPDVRLALAQRMAQLNNDAALQQDYQTQLAALQPSEALLALAAGAADLPEPLATIARHADLITQQPMHATEQHIRLLEQAGLSNPQIVALSELIAFINFQTRVAAGLRLLRSA
;
A
#
# COMPACT_ATOMS: atom_id res chain seq x y z
N MET A 1 -19.39 10.42 2.59
CA MET A 1 -19.18 8.97 2.36
C MET A 1 -17.94 8.56 3.14
N SER A 2 -17.91 7.35 3.71
CA SER A 2 -16.73 6.81 4.40
C SER A 2 -15.65 6.47 3.38
N ASP A 3 -14.38 6.80 3.65
CA ASP A 3 -13.24 6.45 2.81
C ASP A 3 -12.47 5.23 3.37
N ALA A 4 -11.47 4.73 2.63
CA ALA A 4 -10.69 3.57 3.07
C ALA A 4 -9.91 3.83 4.38
N ILE A 5 -9.52 5.08 4.65
CA ILE A 5 -8.85 5.44 5.90
C ILE A 5 -9.83 5.39 7.08
N ASP A 6 -11.05 5.90 6.92
CA ASP A 6 -12.10 5.78 7.93
C ASP A 6 -12.38 4.32 8.25
N HIS A 7 -12.48 3.47 7.23
CA HIS A 7 -12.65 2.03 7.41
C HIS A 7 -11.47 1.39 8.17
N ALA A 8 -10.23 1.73 7.81
CA ALA A 8 -9.05 1.23 8.52
C ALA A 8 -9.01 1.65 10.01
N VAL A 9 -9.50 2.84 10.33
CA VAL A 9 -9.58 3.36 11.71
C VAL A 9 -10.83 2.82 12.45
N GLY A 10 -11.83 2.33 11.72
CA GLY A 10 -13.13 1.92 12.24
C GLY A 10 -14.00 3.13 12.65
N LEU A 11 -13.89 4.24 11.91
CA LEU A 11 -14.72 5.42 12.10
C LEU A 11 -16.09 5.26 11.43
N ASN A 12 -17.11 5.82 12.05
CA ASN A 12 -18.46 5.93 11.50
C ASN A 12 -18.96 7.38 11.59
N ALA A 13 -20.12 7.65 10.99
CA ALA A 13 -20.66 9.01 10.88
C ALA A 13 -21.03 9.67 12.22
N GLU A 14 -21.16 8.90 13.30
CA GLU A 14 -21.46 9.39 14.65
C GLU A 14 -20.18 9.76 15.43
N ASP A 15 -19.00 9.31 14.99
CA ASP A 15 -17.74 9.63 15.65
C ASP A 15 -17.37 11.12 15.44
N ALA A 16 -17.03 11.83 16.51
CA ALA A 16 -16.60 13.23 16.41
C ALA A 16 -15.40 13.42 15.46
N LEU A 17 -14.45 12.48 15.49
CA LEU A 17 -13.27 12.48 14.61
C LEU A 17 -13.63 12.29 13.12
N TYR A 18 -14.69 11.54 12.82
CA TYR A 18 -15.23 11.45 11.46
C TYR A 18 -15.69 12.84 10.99
N GLY A 19 -16.41 13.57 11.84
CA GLY A 19 -16.83 14.95 11.57
C GLY A 19 -15.65 15.91 11.39
N THR A 20 -14.60 15.79 12.22
CA THR A 20 -13.38 16.62 12.10
C THR A 20 -12.68 16.43 10.77
N ARG A 21 -12.54 15.19 10.27
CA ARG A 21 -11.95 14.93 8.95
C ARG A 21 -12.71 15.65 7.82
N ARG A 22 -14.02 15.87 7.98
CA ARG A 22 -14.88 16.56 7.00
C ARG A 22 -14.78 18.08 7.04
N LEU A 23 -14.02 18.68 7.97
CA LEU A 23 -13.69 20.10 7.93
C LEU A 23 -12.69 20.45 6.81
N ARG A 24 -12.03 19.43 6.25
CA ARG A 24 -11.09 19.52 5.12
C ARG A 24 -11.36 18.35 4.15
N PRO A 25 -12.52 18.36 3.46
CA PRO A 25 -12.93 17.26 2.59
C PRO A 25 -11.92 16.97 1.48
N GLU A 26 -11.16 17.96 1.03
CA GLU A 26 -10.11 17.80 0.01
C GLU A 26 -9.03 16.76 0.38
N PHE A 27 -8.75 16.56 1.67
CA PHE A 27 -7.80 15.54 2.11
C PHE A 27 -8.42 14.13 2.17
N VAL A 28 -9.72 14.04 2.44
CA VAL A 28 -10.46 12.77 2.42
C VAL A 28 -10.61 12.31 0.98
N ASP A 29 -11.14 13.19 0.12
CA ASP A 29 -11.39 12.90 -1.29
C ASP A 29 -10.08 12.68 -2.04
N GLY A 30 -9.06 13.50 -1.79
CA GLY A 30 -7.74 13.38 -2.42
C GLY A 30 -7.01 12.09 -2.02
N ALA A 31 -7.12 11.66 -0.76
CA ALA A 31 -6.53 10.38 -0.33
C ALA A 31 -7.20 9.19 -1.01
N GLU A 32 -8.54 9.21 -1.13
CA GLU A 32 -9.27 8.13 -1.80
C GLU A 32 -9.00 8.09 -3.32
N GLN A 33 -8.91 9.26 -3.97
CA GLN A 33 -8.51 9.35 -5.38
C GLN A 33 -7.10 8.81 -5.60
N CYS A 34 -6.15 9.17 -4.73
CA CYS A 34 -4.78 8.65 -4.80
C CYS A 34 -4.75 7.14 -4.57
N ARG A 35 -5.55 6.62 -3.63
CA ARG A 35 -5.69 5.17 -3.40
C ARG A 35 -6.09 4.43 -4.67
N ILE A 36 -7.13 4.93 -5.34
CA ILE A 36 -7.64 4.33 -6.58
C ILE A 36 -6.56 4.39 -7.66
N SER A 37 -5.89 5.53 -7.83
CA SER A 37 -4.87 5.69 -8.88
C SER A 37 -3.68 4.76 -8.71
N VAL A 38 -3.29 4.40 -7.48
CA VAL A 38 -2.13 3.53 -7.25
C VAL A 38 -2.47 2.04 -7.11
N LEU A 39 -3.69 1.67 -6.72
CA LEU A 39 -4.11 0.27 -6.58
C LEU A 39 -4.81 -0.28 -7.83
N ALA A 40 -5.60 0.56 -8.50
CA ALA A 40 -6.37 0.20 -9.70
C ALA A 40 -6.27 1.31 -10.76
N PRO A 41 -5.05 1.63 -11.24
CA PRO A 41 -4.87 2.60 -12.32
C PRO A 41 -5.57 2.13 -13.61
N ASN A 42 -5.97 3.08 -14.45
CA ASN A 42 -6.50 2.79 -15.79
C ASN A 42 -5.46 2.13 -16.71
N ASP A 43 -4.18 2.48 -16.54
CA ASP A 43 -3.03 1.86 -17.19
C ASP A 43 -2.10 1.35 -16.09
N ASP A 44 -1.99 0.03 -15.98
CA ASP A 44 -1.26 -0.62 -14.89
C ASP A 44 0.25 -0.64 -15.12
N GLN A 45 0.73 -0.21 -16.30
CA GLN A 45 2.13 -0.23 -16.71
C GLN A 45 2.78 -1.63 -16.57
N GLY A 46 1.98 -2.71 -16.62
CA GLY A 46 2.44 -4.08 -16.39
C GLY A 46 2.64 -4.45 -14.92
N LEU A 47 2.24 -3.60 -13.96
CA LEU A 47 2.09 -3.95 -12.55
C LEU A 47 0.60 -4.16 -12.26
N ALA A 48 0.13 -5.39 -12.46
CA ALA A 48 -1.29 -5.73 -12.35
C ALA A 48 -1.88 -5.47 -10.94
N PRO A 49 -3.21 -5.28 -10.82
CA PRO A 49 -3.86 -4.97 -9.55
C PRO A 49 -3.62 -5.98 -8.42
N ASP A 50 -3.49 -7.27 -8.73
CA ASP A 50 -3.19 -8.34 -7.77
C ASP A 50 -1.77 -8.23 -7.21
N VAL A 51 -0.77 -7.89 -8.04
CA VAL A 51 0.59 -7.58 -7.58
C VAL A 51 0.60 -6.37 -6.64
N ARG A 52 -0.15 -5.31 -7.00
CA ARG A 52 -0.26 -4.09 -6.19
C ARG A 52 -0.90 -4.38 -4.83
N LEU A 53 -1.96 -5.17 -4.79
CA LEU A 53 -2.63 -5.57 -3.56
C LEU A 53 -1.79 -6.53 -2.71
N ALA A 54 -1.03 -7.44 -3.33
CA ALA A 54 -0.07 -8.29 -2.61
C ALA A 54 1.02 -7.46 -1.92
N LEU A 55 1.57 -6.44 -2.61
CA LEU A 55 2.52 -5.50 -2.02
C LEU A 55 1.88 -4.64 -0.94
N ALA A 56 0.64 -4.18 -1.14
CA ALA A 56 -0.11 -3.42 -0.15
C ALA A 56 -0.32 -4.21 1.14
N GLN A 57 -0.74 -5.48 1.04
CA GLN A 57 -0.87 -6.39 2.18
C GLN A 57 0.47 -6.60 2.89
N ARG A 58 1.55 -6.86 2.13
CA ARG A 58 2.90 -7.04 2.69
C ARG A 58 3.35 -5.81 3.48
N MET A 59 3.21 -4.60 2.90
CA MET A 59 3.58 -3.36 3.57
C MET A 59 2.70 -3.05 4.79
N ALA A 60 1.41 -3.37 4.75
CA ALA A 60 0.52 -3.25 5.91
C ALA A 60 0.98 -4.19 7.06
N GLN A 61 1.40 -5.42 6.72
CA GLN A 61 2.00 -6.35 7.69
C GLN A 61 3.32 -5.79 8.26
N LEU A 62 4.21 -5.25 7.42
CA LEU A 62 5.48 -4.67 7.90
C LEU A 62 5.27 -3.45 8.82
N ASN A 63 4.22 -2.67 8.58
CA ASN A 63 3.83 -1.55 9.43
C ASN A 63 3.00 -1.96 10.66
N ASN A 64 2.70 -3.25 10.84
CA ASN A 64 1.85 -3.78 11.91
C ASN A 64 0.42 -3.18 11.94
N ASP A 65 -0.17 -2.90 10.76
CA ASP A 65 -1.55 -2.41 10.66
C ASP A 65 -2.52 -3.56 10.32
N ALA A 66 -3.08 -4.18 11.36
CA ALA A 66 -3.95 -5.35 11.22
C ALA A 66 -5.23 -5.08 10.40
N ALA A 67 -5.80 -3.86 10.49
CA ALA A 67 -7.02 -3.52 9.77
C ALA A 67 -6.75 -3.37 8.27
N LEU A 68 -5.66 -2.68 7.90
CA LEU A 68 -5.25 -2.58 6.49
C LEU A 68 -4.77 -3.93 5.95
N GLN A 69 -4.09 -4.74 6.76
CA GLN A 69 -3.70 -6.09 6.35
C GLN A 69 -4.92 -6.93 5.97
N GLN A 70 -5.97 -6.94 6.81
CA GLN A 70 -7.21 -7.68 6.55
C GLN A 70 -7.97 -7.14 5.33
N ASP A 71 -8.04 -5.82 5.18
CA ASP A 71 -8.69 -5.18 4.03
C ASP A 71 -8.00 -5.56 2.72
N TYR A 72 -6.67 -5.40 2.64
CA TYR A 72 -5.92 -5.79 1.45
C TYR A 72 -5.94 -7.28 1.17
N GLN A 73 -5.93 -8.13 2.21
CA GLN A 73 -6.09 -9.57 2.04
C GLN A 73 -7.45 -9.91 1.40
N THR A 74 -8.52 -9.23 1.83
CA THR A 74 -9.87 -9.44 1.28
C THR A 74 -9.95 -9.00 -0.17
N GLN A 75 -9.40 -7.82 -0.49
CA GLN A 75 -9.35 -7.31 -1.86
C GLN A 75 -8.50 -8.20 -2.77
N LEU A 76 -7.34 -8.65 -2.30
CA LEU A 76 -6.46 -9.56 -3.04
C LEU A 76 -7.16 -10.89 -3.33
N ALA A 77 -7.80 -11.50 -2.34
CA ALA A 77 -8.50 -12.77 -2.50
C ALA A 77 -9.61 -12.70 -3.56
N ALA A 78 -10.27 -11.55 -3.71
CA ALA A 78 -11.29 -11.34 -4.75
C ALA A 78 -10.74 -11.41 -6.19
N LEU A 79 -9.42 -11.22 -6.37
CA LEU A 79 -8.75 -11.30 -7.67
C LEU A 79 -8.20 -12.69 -8.00
N GLN A 80 -8.39 -13.70 -7.13
CA GLN A 80 -7.92 -15.07 -7.34
C GLN A 80 -6.41 -15.13 -7.64
N PRO A 81 -5.56 -14.62 -6.74
CA PRO A 81 -4.14 -14.44 -6.97
C PRO A 81 -3.42 -15.77 -7.16
N SER A 82 -2.30 -15.75 -7.91
CA SER A 82 -1.41 -16.89 -7.98
C SER A 82 -0.76 -17.20 -6.62
N GLU A 83 -0.26 -18.43 -6.47
CA GLU A 83 0.48 -18.85 -5.26
C GLU A 83 1.69 -17.96 -4.97
N ALA A 84 2.40 -17.50 -6.01
CA ALA A 84 3.53 -16.59 -5.85
C ALA A 84 3.11 -15.22 -5.28
N LEU A 85 1.94 -14.71 -5.65
CA LEU A 85 1.42 -13.45 -5.12
C LEU A 85 0.87 -13.60 -3.70
N LEU A 86 0.28 -14.75 -3.37
CA LEU A 86 -0.07 -15.09 -2.00
C LEU A 86 1.18 -15.18 -1.11
N ALA A 87 2.27 -15.79 -1.60
CA ALA A 87 3.55 -15.85 -0.90
C ALA A 87 4.16 -14.46 -0.71
N LEU A 88 4.14 -13.61 -1.75
CA LEU A 88 4.57 -12.22 -1.67
C LEU A 88 3.82 -11.46 -0.57
N ALA A 89 2.49 -11.54 -0.59
CA ALA A 89 1.60 -10.89 0.36
C ALA A 89 1.78 -11.36 1.81
N ALA A 90 2.16 -12.63 1.99
CA ALA A 90 2.42 -13.25 3.29
C ALA A 90 3.82 -12.95 3.86
N GLY A 91 4.66 -12.20 3.15
CA GLY A 91 5.99 -11.85 3.63
C GLY A 91 7.09 -12.85 3.25
N ALA A 92 6.87 -13.76 2.29
CA ALA A 92 7.88 -14.75 1.90
C ALA A 92 9.19 -14.07 1.46
N ALA A 93 10.32 -14.70 1.80
CA ALA A 93 11.67 -14.23 1.48
C ALA A 93 12.21 -14.85 0.18
N ASP A 94 11.75 -16.06 -0.17
CA ASP A 94 12.14 -16.78 -1.37
C ASP A 94 11.01 -16.69 -2.40
N LEU A 95 11.18 -15.79 -3.37
CA LEU A 95 10.23 -15.51 -4.44
C LEU A 95 10.96 -15.61 -5.79
N PRO A 96 10.27 -15.97 -6.88
CA PRO A 96 10.88 -15.89 -8.20
C PRO A 96 11.16 -14.43 -8.57
N GLU A 97 12.21 -14.19 -9.37
CA GLU A 97 12.39 -12.87 -10.00
C GLU A 97 11.30 -12.61 -11.06
N PRO A 98 10.82 -11.37 -11.21
CA PRO A 98 11.28 -10.14 -10.53
C PRO A 98 10.63 -9.87 -9.16
N LEU A 99 9.72 -10.72 -8.67
CA LEU A 99 8.97 -10.47 -7.43
C LEU A 99 9.88 -10.37 -6.20
N ALA A 100 10.96 -11.16 -6.13
CA ALA A 100 11.95 -11.05 -5.06
C ALA A 100 12.59 -9.66 -4.99
N THR A 101 13.01 -9.10 -6.12
CA THR A 101 13.62 -7.76 -6.16
C THR A 101 12.59 -6.67 -5.87
N ILE A 102 11.36 -6.79 -6.37
CA ILE A 102 10.26 -5.86 -6.05
C ILE A 102 9.95 -5.89 -4.54
N ALA A 103 9.83 -7.07 -3.95
CA ALA A 103 9.57 -7.23 -2.52
C ALA A 103 10.67 -6.60 -1.67
N ARG A 104 11.94 -6.90 -1.98
CA ARG A 104 13.10 -6.34 -1.29
C ARG A 104 13.12 -4.81 -1.34
N HIS A 105 12.75 -4.22 -2.49
CA HIS A 105 12.66 -2.78 -2.63
C HIS A 105 11.51 -2.20 -1.80
N ALA A 106 10.31 -2.78 -1.89
CA ALA A 106 9.16 -2.33 -1.09
C ALA A 106 9.43 -2.41 0.42
N ASP A 107 10.08 -3.47 0.87
CA ASP A 107 10.48 -3.67 2.27
C ASP A 107 11.50 -2.61 2.72
N LEU A 108 12.53 -2.37 1.91
CA LEU A 108 13.56 -1.35 2.18
C LEU A 108 12.94 0.03 2.36
N ILE A 109 12.10 0.46 1.42
CA ILE A 109 11.48 1.79 1.48
C ILE A 109 10.48 1.89 2.63
N THR A 110 9.79 0.80 2.97
CA THR A 110 8.84 0.76 4.08
C THR A 110 9.54 0.86 5.43
N GLN A 111 10.61 0.10 5.65
CA GLN A 111 11.25 -0.03 6.96
C GLN A 111 12.45 0.89 7.16
N GLN A 112 13.25 1.11 6.11
CA GLN A 112 14.54 1.78 6.18
C GLN A 112 14.74 2.75 4.99
N PRO A 113 13.80 3.68 4.73
CA PRO A 113 13.86 4.55 3.53
C PRO A 113 15.14 5.40 3.47
N MET A 114 15.75 5.74 4.61
CA MET A 114 17.00 6.50 4.66
C MET A 114 18.21 5.73 4.09
N HIS A 115 18.11 4.41 3.93
CA HIS A 115 19.13 3.57 3.30
C HIS A 115 18.89 3.38 1.80
N ALA A 116 17.81 3.93 1.23
CA ALA A 116 17.57 3.90 -0.19
C ALA A 116 18.66 4.68 -0.95
N THR A 117 19.12 4.12 -2.06
CA THR A 117 20.20 4.68 -2.89
C THR A 117 19.92 4.38 -4.35
N GLU A 118 20.64 5.04 -5.25
CA GLU A 118 20.57 4.78 -6.70
C GLU A 118 20.77 3.29 -7.04
N GLN A 119 21.65 2.59 -6.31
CA GLN A 119 21.89 1.16 -6.52
C GLN A 119 20.61 0.32 -6.36
N HIS A 120 19.71 0.71 -5.46
CA HIS A 120 18.45 0.01 -5.26
C HIS A 120 17.48 0.19 -6.43
N ILE A 121 17.57 1.31 -7.15
CA ILE A 121 16.83 1.53 -8.40
C ILE A 121 17.45 0.69 -9.52
N ARG A 122 18.78 0.68 -9.64
CA ARG A 122 19.49 -0.15 -10.64
C ARG A 122 19.19 -1.63 -10.51
N LEU A 123 18.97 -2.14 -9.29
CA LEU A 123 18.55 -3.52 -9.07
C LEU A 123 17.16 -3.82 -9.67
N LEU A 124 16.22 -2.88 -9.59
CA LEU A 124 14.90 -3.03 -10.23
C LEU A 124 15.02 -3.05 -11.77
N GLU A 125 15.85 -2.16 -12.33
CA GLU A 125 16.14 -2.14 -13.77
C GLU A 125 16.77 -3.45 -14.25
N GLN A 126 17.74 -3.99 -13.49
CA GLN A 126 18.39 -5.27 -13.77
C GLN A 126 17.43 -6.46 -13.66
N ALA A 127 16.42 -6.37 -12.81
CA ALA A 127 15.33 -7.34 -12.73
C ALA A 127 14.32 -7.21 -13.88
N GLY A 128 14.51 -6.24 -14.78
CA GLY A 128 13.69 -6.06 -15.98
C GLY A 128 12.54 -5.07 -15.84
N LEU A 129 12.48 -4.31 -14.73
CA LEU A 129 11.46 -3.26 -14.60
C LEU A 129 11.82 -2.07 -15.48
N SER A 130 10.81 -1.55 -16.17
CA SER A 130 10.89 -0.30 -16.92
C SER A 130 10.77 0.93 -16.01
N ASN A 131 11.22 2.10 -16.47
CA ASN A 131 11.09 3.34 -15.71
C ASN A 131 9.64 3.64 -15.27
N PRO A 132 8.60 3.50 -16.12
CA PRO A 132 7.22 3.67 -15.69
C PRO A 132 6.80 2.71 -14.56
N GLN A 133 7.26 1.45 -14.60
CA GLN A 133 6.99 0.48 -13.53
C GLN A 133 7.65 0.87 -12.21
N ILE A 134 8.90 1.35 -12.26
CA ILE A 134 9.62 1.81 -11.06
C ILE A 134 8.92 3.02 -10.43
N VAL A 135 8.44 3.96 -11.24
CA VAL A 135 7.64 5.10 -10.76
C VAL A 135 6.34 4.62 -10.13
N ALA A 136 5.57 3.76 -10.82
CA ALA A 136 4.31 3.23 -10.31
C ALA A 136 4.48 2.42 -9.01
N LEU A 137 5.57 1.67 -8.88
CA LEU A 137 5.94 0.98 -7.65
C LEU A 137 6.24 1.98 -6.52
N SER A 138 7.00 3.04 -6.81
CA SER A 138 7.33 4.08 -5.84
C SER A 138 6.10 4.82 -5.34
N GLU A 139 5.16 5.15 -6.23
CA GLU A 139 3.88 5.78 -5.90
C GLU A 139 3.02 4.88 -5.00
N LEU A 140 2.93 3.59 -5.33
CA LEU A 140 2.24 2.61 -4.50
C LEU A 140 2.85 2.53 -3.10
N ILE A 141 4.18 2.35 -3.00
CA ILE A 141 4.86 2.24 -1.71
C ILE A 141 4.64 3.51 -0.87
N ALA A 142 4.76 4.68 -1.49
CA ALA A 142 4.53 5.96 -0.82
C ALA A 142 3.11 6.07 -0.27
N PHE A 143 2.10 5.73 -1.08
CA PHE A 143 0.70 5.81 -0.66
C PHE A 143 0.37 4.86 0.48
N ILE A 144 0.77 3.58 0.41
CA ILE A 144 0.47 2.60 1.47
C ILE A 144 1.10 3.02 2.80
N ASN A 145 2.33 3.49 2.75
CA ASN A 145 3.03 4.00 3.93
C ASN A 145 2.43 5.32 4.46
N PHE A 146 1.92 6.20 3.59
CA PHE A 146 1.16 7.38 3.98
C PHE A 146 -0.15 6.99 4.68
N GLN A 147 -0.96 6.14 4.04
CA GLN A 147 -2.26 5.70 4.57
C GLN A 147 -2.13 5.05 5.94
N THR A 148 -1.13 4.17 6.10
CA THR A 148 -0.87 3.49 7.38
C THR A 148 -0.55 4.48 8.50
N ARG A 149 0.28 5.50 8.23
CA ARG A 149 0.61 6.53 9.23
C ARG A 149 -0.59 7.41 9.58
N VAL A 150 -1.40 7.77 8.59
CA VAL A 150 -2.64 8.54 8.82
C VAL A 150 -3.62 7.72 9.67
N ALA A 151 -3.83 6.45 9.34
CA ALA A 151 -4.70 5.55 10.10
C ALA A 151 -4.20 5.39 11.54
N ALA A 152 -2.90 5.15 11.75
CA ALA A 152 -2.31 5.07 13.08
C ALA A 152 -2.52 6.36 13.90
N GLY A 153 -2.26 7.54 13.30
CA GLY A 153 -2.47 8.82 13.97
C GLY A 153 -3.93 9.07 14.36
N LEU A 154 -4.88 8.72 13.49
CA LEU A 154 -6.31 8.84 13.77
C LEU A 154 -6.78 7.88 14.87
N ARG A 155 -6.25 6.64 14.90
CA ARG A 155 -6.55 5.70 16.00
C ARG A 155 -6.07 6.25 17.35
N LEU A 156 -4.91 6.88 17.39
CA LEU A 156 -4.41 7.54 18.61
C LEU A 156 -5.33 8.69 19.05
N LEU A 157 -5.76 9.55 18.11
CA LEU A 157 -6.69 10.64 18.40
C LEU A 157 -8.07 10.15 18.86
N ARG A 158 -8.53 8.99 18.38
CA ARG A 158 -9.80 8.38 18.80
C ARG A 158 -9.73 7.82 20.23
N SER A 159 -8.57 7.33 20.64
CA SER A 159 -8.34 6.75 21.97
C SER A 159 -7.97 7.76 23.05
N ALA A 160 -7.76 9.03 22.68
CA ALA A 160 -7.44 10.14 23.59
C ALA A 160 -8.71 10.73 24.21
#